data_AF-A0A975KJW5-F1
#
_entry.id   AF-A0A975KJW5-F1
#
_cell.length_a   1.000
_cell.length_b   1.000
_cell.length_c   1.000
_cell.angle_alpha   90.00
_cell.angle_beta   90.00
_cell.angle_gamma   90.00
#
_symmetry.space_group_name_H-M   'P 1'
#
loop_
_entity.id
_entity.type
_entity.pdbx_description
1 polymer ?
#
loop_
_entity_poly.entity_id
_entity_poly.type
_entity_poly.pdbx_seq_one_letter_code
_entity_poly.pdbx_strand_id
1 'polypeptide(L)'
;MLCMVCGDSLPDLFAIAGQKMYFCNSNFSFMENYIKKAADAFLVERPYGMRVDYRKKGFVLFNRNLNVLGNAEQTRLEELPLERFNVEEIPLEGEVVEEHAGFTDVFFYTDLTNPYAGYVLNLQKLKAYNRLMFPLAMALNREL
;
A
#
# COMPACT_ATOMS: atom_id res chain seq x y z
N MET A 1 28.34 27.49 27.18
CA MET A 1 27.78 27.25 28.52
C MET A 1 26.31 27.67 28.46
N LEU A 2 25.41 26.82 28.98
CA LEU A 2 23.92 26.82 28.91
C LEU A 2 23.26 28.18 29.25
N CYS A 3 22.02 28.54 28.86
CA CYS A 3 20.76 27.76 28.89
C CYS A 3 19.59 28.42 28.10
N MET A 4 18.56 27.60 27.83
CA MET A 4 17.24 27.83 27.18
C MET A 4 16.39 29.01 27.68
N VAL A 5 15.58 29.62 26.78
CA VAL A 5 14.09 29.71 26.89
C VAL A 5 13.46 29.71 25.49
N CYS A 6 12.43 28.88 25.31
CA CYS A 6 11.59 28.71 24.12
C CYS A 6 10.83 29.98 23.67
N GLY A 7 10.76 30.17 22.34
CA GLY A 7 9.47 30.24 21.64
C GLY A 7 8.82 31.60 21.41
N ASP A 8 9.52 32.56 20.81
CA ASP A 8 8.89 33.68 20.11
C ASP A 8 8.29 33.13 18.79
N SER A 9 6.98 33.14 18.53
CA SER A 9 6.23 34.32 18.14
C SER A 9 4.73 33.99 18.11
N LEU A 10 3.98 34.43 19.11
CA LEU A 10 2.55 34.74 18.96
C LEU A 10 2.44 36.17 18.43
N PRO A 11 1.51 36.48 17.53
CA PRO A 11 0.82 37.76 17.62
C PRO A 11 -0.61 37.52 18.06
N ASP A 12 -0.92 38.13 19.21
CA ASP A 12 -2.25 38.18 19.79
C ASP A 12 -3.26 38.80 18.84
N LEU A 13 -4.39 38.10 18.83
CA LEU A 13 -5.66 38.37 18.20
C LEU A 13 -6.28 39.65 18.78
N PHE A 14 -6.07 40.81 18.13
CA PHE A 14 -6.93 41.97 18.37
C PHE A 14 -8.30 41.74 17.73
N ALA A 15 -9.31 41.78 18.59
CA ALA A 15 -10.72 41.62 18.28
C ALA A 15 -11.21 42.67 17.26
N ILE A 16 -11.85 42.21 16.19
CA ILE A 16 -12.81 43.03 15.44
C ILE A 16 -14.10 42.23 15.30
N ALA A 17 -15.19 42.91 15.65
CA ALA A 17 -16.55 42.41 15.78
C ALA A 17 -17.02 41.52 14.61
N GLY A 18 -17.69 40.42 14.96
CA GLY A 18 -18.81 39.93 14.16
C GLY A 18 -18.54 38.93 13.03
N GLN A 19 -17.30 38.49 12.79
CA GLN A 19 -17.06 37.34 11.91
C GLN A 19 -16.51 36.18 12.71
N LYS A 20 -17.39 35.21 13.00
CA LYS A 20 -16.99 33.88 13.49
C LYS A 20 -16.22 33.20 12.35
N MET A 21 -14.92 33.47 12.30
CA MET A 21 -13.98 32.94 11.32
C MET A 21 -13.88 31.41 11.50
N TYR A 22 -14.58 30.66 10.65
CA TYR A 22 -14.41 29.22 10.49
C TYR A 22 -13.09 28.91 9.75
N PHE A 23 -11.95 29.16 10.38
CA PHE A 23 -10.63 28.98 9.75
C PHE A 23 -9.87 27.73 10.24
N CYS A 24 -10.58 26.72 10.76
CA CYS A 24 -9.94 25.50 11.27
C CYS A 24 -10.48 24.17 10.71
N ASN A 25 -11.34 24.15 9.67
CA ASN A 25 -12.00 22.90 9.21
C ASN A 25 -11.57 22.44 7.79
N SER A 26 -11.06 23.33 6.94
CA SER A 26 -10.81 23.00 5.52
C SER A 26 -9.50 22.24 5.26
N ASN A 27 -8.47 22.43 6.08
CA ASN A 27 -7.17 21.78 5.90
C ASN A 27 -7.18 20.31 6.34
N PHE A 28 -8.00 19.98 7.34
CA PHE A 28 -8.09 18.60 7.87
C PHE A 28 -8.80 17.67 6.89
N SER A 29 -9.93 18.11 6.32
CA SER A 29 -10.67 17.34 5.31
C SER A 29 -9.87 17.12 4.02
N PHE A 30 -9.03 18.07 3.63
CA PHE A 30 -8.14 17.91 2.48
C PHE A 30 -7.11 16.79 2.69
N MET A 31 -6.46 16.76 3.85
CA MET A 31 -5.47 15.73 4.17
C MET A 31 -6.12 14.34 4.32
N GLU A 32 -7.29 14.26 4.93
CA GLU A 32 -8.06 13.00 5.00
C GLU A 32 -8.41 12.47 3.60
N ASN A 33 -8.85 13.33 2.69
CA ASN A 33 -9.16 12.95 1.31
C ASN A 33 -7.90 12.49 0.55
N TYR A 34 -6.76 13.14 0.80
CA TYR A 34 -5.48 12.73 0.22
C TYR A 34 -5.05 11.33 0.71
N ILE A 35 -5.16 11.07 2.02
CA ILE A 35 -4.82 9.76 2.60
C ILE A 35 -5.76 8.68 2.09
N LYS A 36 -7.07 8.95 2.01
CA LYS A 36 -8.05 8.02 1.43
C LYS A 36 -7.70 7.68 -0.01
N LYS A 37 -7.41 8.69 -0.83
CA LYS A 37 -6.99 8.47 -2.23
C LYS A 37 -5.71 7.65 -2.34
N ALA A 38 -4.73 7.89 -1.46
CA ALA A 38 -3.49 7.11 -1.42
C ALA A 38 -3.74 5.66 -0.98
N ALA A 39 -4.66 5.45 -0.04
CA ALA A 39 -5.06 4.10 0.40
C ALA A 39 -5.79 3.35 -0.73
N ASP A 40 -6.76 3.98 -1.39
CA ASP A 40 -7.50 3.39 -2.50
C ASP A 40 -6.55 3.01 -3.66
N ALA A 41 -5.64 3.93 -4.02
CA ALA A 41 -4.62 3.66 -5.03
C ALA A 41 -3.70 2.52 -4.60
N PHE A 42 -3.28 2.47 -3.34
CA PHE A 42 -2.46 1.37 -2.83
C PHE A 42 -3.15 0.01 -2.98
N LEU A 43 -4.44 -0.08 -2.62
CA LEU A 43 -5.18 -1.35 -2.69
C LEU A 43 -5.41 -1.86 -4.12
N VAL A 44 -5.47 -0.95 -5.10
CA VAL A 44 -5.77 -1.27 -6.50
C VAL A 44 -4.51 -1.41 -7.34
N GLU A 45 -3.52 -0.54 -7.15
CA GLU A 45 -2.32 -0.46 -8.01
C GLU A 45 -1.17 -1.30 -7.49
N ARG A 46 -1.10 -1.58 -6.18
CA ARG A 46 0.02 -2.32 -5.59
C ARG A 46 -0.30 -3.81 -5.43
N PRO A 47 0.71 -4.69 -5.57
CA PRO A 47 0.55 -6.11 -5.31
C PRO A 47 -0.01 -6.40 -3.90
N TYR A 48 -1.20 -6.99 -3.85
CA TYR A 48 -1.69 -7.65 -2.64
C TYR A 48 -1.07 -9.04 -2.51
N GLY A 49 -0.97 -9.75 -3.63
CA GLY A 49 -0.31 -11.03 -3.69
C GLY A 49 0.14 -11.40 -5.09
N MET A 50 0.69 -12.59 -5.17
CA MET A 50 1.23 -13.21 -6.37
C MET A 50 0.82 -14.68 -6.40
N ARG A 51 0.36 -15.16 -7.54
CA ARG A 51 0.19 -16.59 -7.80
C ARG A 51 1.30 -17.05 -8.73
N VAL A 52 2.03 -18.08 -8.34
CA VAL A 52 3.06 -18.73 -9.17
C VAL A 52 2.54 -20.11 -9.56
N ASP A 53 2.26 -20.33 -10.84
CA ASP A 53 1.76 -21.60 -11.37
C ASP A 53 2.90 -22.37 -12.06
N TYR A 54 3.35 -23.44 -11.41
CA TYR A 54 4.47 -24.27 -11.88
C TYR A 54 4.08 -25.12 -13.10
N ARG A 55 2.80 -25.47 -13.24
CA ARG A 55 2.32 -26.29 -14.36
C ARG A 55 2.26 -25.47 -15.64
N LYS A 56 1.80 -24.22 -15.53
CA LYS A 56 1.70 -23.27 -16.64
C LYS A 56 2.99 -22.46 -16.85
N LYS A 57 3.97 -22.58 -15.96
CA LYS A 57 5.26 -21.85 -15.99
C LYS A 57 5.06 -20.35 -16.12
N GLY A 58 4.24 -19.81 -15.23
CA GLY A 58 3.92 -18.39 -15.21
C GLY A 58 3.48 -17.94 -13.84
N PHE A 59 3.37 -16.63 -13.69
CA PHE A 59 2.91 -15.99 -12.46
C PHE A 59 1.92 -14.88 -12.77
N VAL A 60 1.20 -14.41 -11.77
CA VAL A 60 0.39 -13.20 -11.86
C VAL A 60 0.46 -12.44 -10.56
N LEU A 61 0.65 -11.12 -10.64
CA LEU A 61 0.43 -10.22 -9.51
C LEU A 61 -1.03 -9.80 -9.48
N PHE A 62 -1.61 -9.80 -8.30
CA PHE A 62 -2.99 -9.40 -8.10
C PHE A 62 -3.11 -8.39 -6.97
N ASN A 63 -4.08 -7.50 -7.10
CA ASN A 63 -4.41 -6.47 -6.13
C ASN A 63 -5.40 -6.98 -5.08
N ARG A 64 -5.86 -6.10 -4.19
CA ARG A 64 -6.72 -6.50 -3.08
C ARG A 64 -8.08 -7.05 -3.51
N ASN A 65 -8.50 -6.72 -4.73
CA ASN A 65 -9.78 -7.14 -5.32
C ASN A 65 -9.64 -8.47 -6.08
N LEU A 66 -8.49 -9.14 -5.91
CA LEU A 66 -8.10 -10.37 -6.59
C LEU A 66 -8.07 -10.21 -8.11
N ASN A 67 -7.74 -9.00 -8.57
CA ASN A 67 -7.68 -8.63 -9.98
C ASN A 67 -6.27 -8.18 -10.39
N VAL A 68 -6.05 -8.01 -11.69
CA VAL A 68 -4.82 -7.39 -12.20
C VAL A 68 -4.61 -6.00 -11.59
N LEU A 69 -3.35 -5.63 -11.40
CA LEU A 69 -2.98 -4.33 -10.84
C LEU A 69 -3.60 -3.19 -11.66
N GLY A 70 -4.14 -2.19 -10.97
CA GLY A 70 -4.86 -1.06 -11.57
C GLY A 70 -6.35 -1.28 -11.82
N ASN A 71 -6.88 -2.50 -11.67
CA ASN A 71 -8.30 -2.78 -11.87
C ASN A 71 -9.07 -2.86 -10.54
N ALA A 72 -10.01 -1.93 -10.32
CA ALA A 72 -10.81 -1.86 -9.11
C ALA A 72 -11.99 -2.87 -9.06
N GLU A 73 -12.26 -3.60 -10.14
CA GLU A 73 -13.32 -4.61 -10.16
C GLU A 73 -12.89 -5.89 -9.45
N GLN A 74 -13.84 -6.56 -8.78
CA GLN A 74 -13.58 -7.86 -8.18
C GLN A 74 -13.56 -8.96 -9.26
N THR A 75 -12.62 -9.90 -9.14
CA THR A 75 -12.59 -11.09 -10.00
C THR A 75 -12.07 -12.31 -9.23
N ARG A 76 -11.78 -13.39 -9.94
CA ARG A 76 -11.26 -14.65 -9.40
C ARG A 76 -9.84 -14.89 -9.88
N LEU A 77 -8.96 -15.31 -8.97
CA LEU A 77 -7.54 -15.56 -9.28
C LEU A 77 -7.34 -16.62 -10.37
N GLU A 78 -8.26 -17.58 -10.49
CA GLU A 78 -8.20 -18.64 -11.50
C GLU A 78 -8.38 -18.12 -12.93
N GLU A 79 -9.04 -16.98 -13.08
CA GLU A 79 -9.39 -16.37 -14.37
C GLU A 79 -8.34 -15.35 -14.83
N LEU A 80 -7.38 -15.02 -13.97
CA LEU A 80 -6.37 -14.01 -14.27
C LEU A 80 -5.35 -14.50 -15.32
N PRO A 81 -4.88 -13.59 -16.19
CA PRO A 81 -3.85 -13.91 -17.16
C PRO A 81 -2.51 -14.15 -16.45
N LEU A 82 -1.86 -15.28 -16.75
CA LEU A 82 -0.51 -15.55 -16.28
C LEU A 82 0.54 -14.94 -17.23
N GLU A 83 1.48 -14.21 -16.65
CA GLU A 83 2.72 -13.78 -17.29
C GLU A 83 3.70 -14.96 -17.33
N ARG A 84 4.27 -15.26 -18.50
CA ARG A 84 5.28 -16.33 -18.61
C ARG A 84 6.59 -15.89 -17.96
N PHE A 85 7.15 -16.71 -17.09
CA PHE A 85 8.39 -16.42 -16.39
C PHE A 85 9.07 -17.70 -15.92
N ASN A 86 10.38 -17.65 -15.66
CA ASN A 86 11.07 -18.76 -15.02
C ASN A 86 10.69 -18.80 -13.53
N VAL A 87 9.68 -19.61 -13.20
CA VAL A 87 9.08 -19.69 -11.86
C VAL A 87 10.06 -20.07 -10.74
N GLU A 88 11.20 -20.66 -11.09
CA GLU A 88 12.28 -21.02 -10.14
C GLU A 88 13.06 -19.80 -9.63
N GLU A 89 13.04 -18.69 -10.36
CA GLU A 89 13.74 -17.44 -10.01
C GLU A 89 12.87 -16.48 -9.19
N ILE A 90 11.57 -16.78 -9.04
CA ILE A 90 10.64 -15.89 -8.35
C ILE A 90 10.81 -16.02 -6.83
N PRO A 91 11.07 -14.92 -6.09
CA PRO A 91 11.07 -14.94 -4.64
C PRO A 91 9.67 -15.27 -4.11
N LEU A 92 9.56 -16.29 -3.27
CA LEU A 92 8.30 -16.75 -2.67
C LEU A 92 8.09 -16.22 -1.24
N GLU A 93 8.91 -15.26 -0.80
CA GLU A 93 8.73 -14.60 0.48
C GLU A 93 7.48 -13.72 0.47
N GLY A 94 6.64 -13.90 1.48
CA GLY A 94 5.45 -13.09 1.72
C GLY A 94 5.14 -12.99 3.21
N GLU A 95 4.11 -12.22 3.53
CA GLU A 95 3.51 -12.21 4.86
C GLU A 95 2.77 -13.54 5.13
N VAL A 96 2.08 -14.05 4.12
CA VAL A 96 1.42 -15.37 4.14
C VAL A 96 1.76 -16.09 2.84
N VAL A 97 2.11 -17.37 2.94
CA VAL A 97 2.40 -18.23 1.79
C VAL A 97 1.49 -19.45 1.87
N GLU A 98 0.71 -19.67 0.82
CA GLU A 98 -0.21 -20.79 0.70
C GLU A 98 0.25 -21.69 -0.45
N GLU A 99 0.74 -22.88 -0.10
CA GLU A 99 1.20 -23.87 -1.07
C GLU A 99 0.05 -24.79 -1.48
N HIS A 100 -0.10 -24.97 -2.79
CA HIS A 100 -1.10 -25.86 -3.36
C HIS A 100 -0.46 -26.86 -4.33
N ALA A 101 -1.24 -27.85 -4.76
CA ALA A 101 -0.78 -28.85 -5.72
C ALA A 101 -0.59 -28.22 -7.12
N GLY A 102 0.61 -27.71 -7.40
CA GLY A 102 1.03 -27.18 -8.71
C GLY A 102 1.05 -25.67 -8.84
N PHE A 103 0.70 -24.93 -7.79
CA PHE A 103 0.88 -23.48 -7.70
C PHE A 103 1.06 -23.05 -6.25
N THR A 104 1.59 -21.85 -6.04
CA THR A 104 1.75 -21.23 -4.72
C THR A 104 1.20 -19.80 -4.77
N ASP A 105 0.40 -19.45 -3.77
CA ASP A 105 -0.10 -18.10 -3.58
C ASP A 105 0.69 -17.42 -2.46
N VAL A 106 1.24 -16.24 -2.75
CA VAL A 106 2.03 -15.43 -1.83
C VAL A 106 1.28 -14.14 -1.59
N PHE A 107 0.97 -13.82 -0.34
CA PHE A 107 0.31 -12.57 0.06
C PHE A 107 1.32 -11.67 0.77
N PHE A 108 1.42 -10.41 0.36
CA PHE A 108 2.44 -9.48 0.85
C PHE A 108 2.00 -8.68 2.07
N TYR A 109 0.70 -8.63 2.36
CA TYR A 109 0.14 -8.06 3.57
C TYR A 109 -1.21 -8.69 3.89
N THR A 110 -1.68 -8.55 5.12
CA THR A 110 -3.01 -8.95 5.59
C THR A 110 -3.83 -7.71 5.95
N ASP A 111 -5.07 -7.87 6.42
CA ASP A 111 -5.81 -6.77 7.05
C ASP A 111 -5.05 -6.14 8.22
N LEU A 112 -4.30 -6.94 8.97
CA LEU A 112 -3.54 -6.47 10.14
C LEU A 112 -2.23 -5.81 9.74
N THR A 113 -1.59 -6.23 8.65
CA THR A 113 -0.31 -5.67 8.18
C THR A 113 -0.43 -4.70 7.01
N ASN A 114 -1.65 -4.40 6.55
CA ASN A 114 -1.92 -3.32 5.59
C ASN A 114 -1.37 -1.97 6.11
N PRO A 115 -0.50 -1.29 5.35
CA PRO A 115 0.05 0.02 5.74
C PRO A 115 -0.99 1.12 5.93
N TYR A 116 -2.16 0.99 5.30
CA TYR A 116 -3.26 1.95 5.37
C TYR A 116 -4.43 1.47 6.26
N ALA A 117 -4.24 0.43 7.06
CA ALA A 117 -5.25 -0.03 8.01
C ALA A 117 -5.63 1.10 9.00
N GLY A 118 -6.92 1.42 9.09
CA GLY A 118 -7.44 2.41 10.04
C GLY A 118 -7.32 3.88 9.59
N TYR A 119 -7.27 4.14 8.28
CA TYR A 119 -7.25 5.50 7.69
C TYR A 119 -6.05 6.37 8.09
N VAL A 120 -4.99 5.76 8.61
CA VAL A 120 -3.70 6.40 8.92
C VAL A 120 -2.58 5.57 8.33
N LEU A 121 -1.63 6.22 7.65
CA LEU A 121 -0.45 5.55 7.10
C LEU A 121 0.49 5.08 8.22
N ASN A 122 0.79 3.79 8.24
CA ASN A 122 1.80 3.19 9.10
C ASN A 122 3.10 2.94 8.32
N LEU A 123 4.11 3.78 8.57
CA LEU A 123 5.40 3.72 7.88
C LEU A 123 6.19 2.43 8.16
N GLN A 124 6.01 1.79 9.32
CA GLN A 124 6.70 0.53 9.62
C GLN A 124 6.13 -0.61 8.80
N LYS A 125 4.80 -0.68 8.68
CA LYS A 125 4.11 -1.65 7.81
C LYS A 125 4.45 -1.41 6.34
N LEU A 126 4.48 -0.15 5.90
CA LEU A 126 4.89 0.18 4.53
C LEU A 126 6.34 -0.25 4.27
N LYS A 127 7.25 -0.02 5.23
CA LYS A 127 8.64 -0.45 5.12
C LYS A 127 8.77 -1.98 5.08
N ALA A 128 7.97 -2.70 5.86
CA ALA A 128 7.93 -4.17 5.84
C ALA A 128 7.45 -4.68 4.48
N TYR A 129 6.35 -4.14 3.96
CA TYR A 129 5.85 -4.43 2.62
C TYR A 129 6.91 -4.15 1.53
N ASN A 130 7.55 -2.99 1.56
CA ASN A 130 8.55 -2.62 0.56
C ASN A 130 9.78 -3.54 0.58
N ARG A 131 10.16 -4.13 1.73
CA ARG A 131 11.25 -5.12 1.80
C ARG A 131 10.96 -6.38 0.97
N LEU A 132 9.69 -6.75 0.81
CA LEU A 132 9.27 -7.85 -0.06
C LEU A 132 9.19 -7.40 -1.53
N MET A 133 8.76 -6.16 -1.77
CA MET A 133 8.62 -5.63 -3.13
C MET A 133 9.94 -5.43 -3.85
N PHE A 134 10.99 -4.95 -3.18
CA PHE A 134 12.26 -4.65 -3.86
C PHE A 134 12.91 -5.89 -4.50
N PRO A 135 13.10 -7.03 -3.79
CA PRO A 135 13.65 -8.23 -4.41
C PRO A 135 12.79 -8.75 -5.56
N LEU A 136 11.46 -8.73 -5.39
CA LEU A 136 10.52 -9.16 -6.42
C LEU A 136 10.59 -8.28 -7.67
N ALA A 137 10.63 -6.96 -7.50
CA ALA A 137 10.78 -5.98 -8.58
C ALA A 137 12.10 -6.20 -9.36
N MET A 138 13.19 -6.49 -8.66
CA MET A 138 14.47 -6.84 -9.30
C MET A 138 14.39 -8.15 -10.08
N ALA A 139 13.79 -9.20 -9.50
CA ALA A 139 13.64 -10.50 -10.16
C ALA A 139 12.78 -10.39 -11.43
N LEU A 140 11.68 -9.64 -11.36
CA LEU A 140 10.77 -9.42 -12.48
C LEU A 140 11.25 -8.34 -13.46
N ASN A 141 12.34 -7.64 -13.13
CA ASN A 141 12.89 -6.50 -13.89
C ASN A 141 11.84 -5.42 -14.21
N ARG A 142 11.00 -5.03 -13.23
CA ARG A 142 9.98 -3.97 -13.38
C ARG A 142 9.69 -3.23 -12.07
N GLU A 143 9.10 -2.05 -12.18
CA GLU A 143 8.64 -1.28 -11.02
C GLU A 143 7.36 -1.89 -10.42
N LEU A 144 7.28 -1.90 -9.08
CA LEU A 144 6.17 -2.41 -8.28
C LEU A 144 5.81 -1.45 -7.15
#